data_AF-A0A2M6YTD3-F1
#
_entry.id   AF-A0A2M6YTD3-F1
#
_cell.length_a   1.000
_cell.length_b   1.000
_cell.length_c   1.000
_cell.angle_alpha   90.00
_cell.angle_beta   90.00
_cell.angle_gamma   90.00
#
_symmetry.space_group_name_H-M   'P 1'
#
loop_
_entity.id
_entity.type
_entity.pdbx_description
1 polymer ?
#
loop_
_entity_poly.entity_id
_entity_poly.type
_entity_poly.pdbx_seq_one_letter_code
_entity_poly.pdbx_strand_id
1 'polypeptide(L)'
;MGFIPPLFNLFSLILTIIINTAYIFFKYKKSPVWSFTINTLIINVIIGFIIYLFSLRKNNFDFWIYVLIILISIGLISILTTILLWIKRLVETKKLQLVFNIFVTIFMVAISFLFYQSNTFNKGIIDYSIKRVQVLEDKLGGEKNLKCNQSETFKKISHSVVRIVGGVAEGSGFVVNDNGYIVTNFHVIETEPASKVVFFDSTMEVPEILYTNRNADLAILKVMKKLPAINWTNSNIANTTDDVLLFGYPFGGDLYGSVTVSKGLLSAKRKIIDQGL
;
A
#
# COMPACT_ATOMS: atom_id res chain seq x y z
N MET A 1 -31.21 -23.12 -10.68
CA MET A 1 -31.32 -21.94 -11.56
C MET A 1 -29.93 -21.54 -12.00
N GLY A 2 -29.50 -22.03 -13.16
CA GLY A 2 -28.20 -21.70 -13.73
C GLY A 2 -28.23 -20.30 -14.33
N PHE A 3 -27.36 -19.43 -13.85
CA PHE A 3 -27.14 -18.10 -14.41
C PHE A 3 -26.35 -18.25 -15.72
N ILE A 4 -27.03 -18.08 -16.85
CA ILE A 4 -26.39 -17.98 -18.17
C ILE A 4 -25.78 -16.57 -18.24
N PRO A 5 -24.45 -16.40 -18.42
CA PRO A 5 -23.83 -15.08 -18.51
C PRO A 5 -24.17 -14.38 -19.85
N PRO A 6 -23.94 -13.06 -19.97
CA PRO A 6 -24.48 -12.18 -21.02
C PRO A 6 -23.74 -12.31 -22.36
N LEU A 7 -23.49 -13.53 -22.82
CA LEU A 7 -22.93 -13.83 -24.14
C LEU A 7 -23.81 -13.28 -25.27
N PHE A 8 -25.12 -13.17 -25.03
CA PHE A 8 -26.09 -12.70 -26.02
C PHE A 8 -25.91 -11.20 -26.36
N ASN A 9 -25.46 -10.37 -25.42
CA ASN A 9 -25.27 -8.92 -25.66
C ASN A 9 -23.96 -8.59 -26.38
N LEU A 10 -22.88 -9.33 -26.10
CA LEU A 10 -21.60 -9.09 -26.75
C LEU A 10 -21.63 -9.53 -28.22
N PHE A 11 -22.26 -10.67 -28.50
CA PHE A 11 -22.41 -11.16 -29.88
C PHE A 11 -23.31 -10.23 -30.72
N SER A 12 -24.41 -9.75 -30.14
CA SER A 12 -25.29 -8.77 -30.79
C SER A 12 -24.55 -7.45 -31.09
N LEU A 13 -23.77 -6.93 -30.14
CA LEU A 13 -22.98 -5.71 -30.32
C LEU A 13 -21.92 -5.87 -31.42
N ILE A 14 -21.19 -6.99 -31.42
CA ILE A 14 -20.19 -7.31 -32.44
C ILE A 14 -20.86 -7.44 -33.82
N LEU A 15 -22.02 -8.09 -33.90
CA LEU A 15 -22.76 -8.24 -35.15
C LEU A 15 -23.27 -6.89 -35.69
N THR A 16 -23.78 -6.01 -34.83
CA THR A 16 -24.20 -4.65 -35.22
C THR A 16 -23.03 -3.81 -35.70
N ILE A 17 -21.86 -3.91 -35.04
CA ILE A 17 -20.64 -3.24 -35.49
C ILE A 17 -20.21 -3.76 -36.86
N ILE A 18 -20.22 -5.08 -37.09
CA ILE A 18 -19.86 -5.68 -38.38
C ILE A 18 -20.82 -5.22 -39.48
N ILE A 19 -22.12 -5.21 -39.23
CA ILE A 19 -23.13 -4.79 -40.22
C ILE A 19 -23.01 -3.30 -40.55
N ASN A 20 -22.84 -2.43 -39.54
CA ASN A 20 -22.62 -1.00 -39.78
C ASN A 20 -21.30 -0.73 -40.51
N THR A 21 -20.26 -1.52 -40.21
CA THR A 21 -18.97 -1.43 -40.89
C THR A 21 -19.07 -1.88 -42.34
N ALA A 22 -19.82 -2.96 -42.64
CA ALA A 22 -20.09 -3.41 -44.00
C ALA A 22 -20.92 -2.38 -44.79
N TYR A 23 -21.89 -1.72 -44.15
CA TYR A 23 -22.67 -0.65 -44.76
C TYR A 23 -21.79 0.56 -45.13
N ILE A 24 -20.90 0.98 -44.24
CA ILE A 24 -19.94 2.07 -44.49
C ILE A 24 -18.91 1.67 -45.56
N PHE A 25 -18.48 0.40 -45.58
CA PHE A 25 -17.57 -0.18 -46.57
C PHE A 25 -18.13 -0.08 -48.00
N PHE A 26 -19.41 -0.38 -48.20
CA PHE A 26 -20.05 -0.25 -49.51
C PHE A 26 -20.32 1.21 -49.92
N LYS A 27 -20.55 2.11 -48.97
CA LYS A 27 -20.93 3.51 -49.26
C LYS A 27 -19.74 4.44 -49.57
N TYR A 28 -18.52 4.17 -49.09
CA TYR A 28 -17.39 5.13 -49.15
C TYR A 28 -16.08 4.60 -49.76
N LYS A 29 -16.14 3.54 -50.57
CA LYS A 29 -15.01 2.79 -51.16
C LYS A 29 -13.95 3.61 -51.96
N LYS A 30 -14.15 4.89 -52.24
CA LYS A 30 -13.26 5.74 -53.07
C LYS A 30 -12.75 7.03 -52.41
N SER A 31 -12.97 7.23 -51.10
CA SER A 31 -12.47 8.43 -50.40
C SER A 31 -11.00 8.27 -49.97
N PRO A 32 -10.15 9.32 -50.02
CA PRO A 32 -8.77 9.26 -49.47
C PRO A 32 -8.72 8.98 -47.96
N VAL A 33 -9.84 9.10 -47.26
CA VAL A 33 -10.00 8.75 -45.84
C VAL A 33 -10.10 7.23 -45.63
N TRP A 34 -10.40 6.47 -46.70
CA TRP A 34 -10.71 5.03 -46.68
C TRP A 34 -9.57 4.18 -46.09
N SER A 35 -8.33 4.38 -46.56
CA SER A 35 -7.18 3.61 -46.07
C SER A 35 -6.90 3.87 -44.60
N PHE A 36 -7.07 5.12 -44.14
CA PHE A 36 -6.85 5.50 -42.75
C PHE A 36 -7.92 4.90 -41.83
N THR A 37 -9.21 4.98 -42.20
CA THR A 37 -10.32 4.41 -41.42
C THR A 37 -10.24 2.89 -41.34
N ILE A 38 -9.84 2.21 -42.42
CA ILE A 38 -9.66 0.75 -42.41
C ILE A 38 -8.48 0.36 -41.53
N ASN A 39 -7.36 1.07 -41.59
CA ASN A 39 -6.20 0.77 -40.76
C ASN A 39 -6.49 0.98 -39.27
N THR A 40 -7.18 2.05 -38.89
CA THR A 40 -7.58 2.26 -37.48
C THR A 40 -8.59 1.21 -37.02
N LEU A 41 -9.53 0.80 -37.87
CA LEU A 41 -10.47 -0.28 -37.53
C LEU A 41 -9.78 -1.63 -37.35
N ILE A 42 -8.89 -2.01 -38.27
CA ILE A 42 -8.14 -3.28 -38.20
C ILE A 42 -7.30 -3.32 -36.93
N ILE A 43 -6.56 -2.24 -36.62
CA ILE A 43 -5.74 -2.14 -35.41
C ILE A 43 -6.61 -2.28 -34.15
N ASN A 44 -7.76 -1.60 -34.10
CA ASN A 44 -8.65 -1.65 -32.94
C ASN A 44 -9.30 -3.04 -32.75
N VAL A 45 -9.65 -3.73 -33.83
CA VAL A 45 -10.17 -5.11 -33.77
C VAL A 45 -9.10 -6.08 -33.26
N ILE A 46 -7.86 -5.95 -33.72
CA ILE A 46 -6.74 -6.77 -33.27
C ILE A 46 -6.44 -6.54 -31.78
N ILE A 47 -6.39 -5.28 -31.34
CA ILE A 47 -6.18 -4.92 -29.92
C ILE A 47 -7.33 -5.47 -29.05
N GLY A 48 -8.58 -5.31 -29.49
CA GLY A 48 -9.74 -5.86 -28.78
C GLY A 48 -9.70 -7.38 -28.64
N PHE A 49 -9.26 -8.09 -29.69
CA PHE A 49 -9.10 -9.55 -29.67
C PHE A 49 -7.97 -9.99 -28.73
N ILE A 50 -6.83 -9.29 -28.71
CA ILE A 50 -5.73 -9.57 -27.78
C ILE A 50 -6.18 -9.38 -26.32
N ILE A 51 -6.90 -8.30 -26.03
CA ILE A 51 -7.44 -8.03 -24.69
C ILE A 51 -8.46 -9.11 -24.28
N TYR A 52 -9.33 -9.54 -25.19
CA TYR A 52 -10.28 -10.64 -24.95
C TYR A 52 -9.56 -11.95 -24.60
N LEU A 53 -8.53 -12.32 -25.38
CA LEU A 53 -7.71 -13.51 -25.11
C LEU A 53 -7.00 -13.44 -23.75
N PHE A 54 -6.53 -12.25 -23.34
CA PHE A 54 -5.96 -12.04 -22.01
C PHE A 54 -7.02 -12.12 -20.89
N SER A 55 -8.27 -11.71 -21.15
CA SER A 55 -9.37 -11.80 -20.17
C SER A 55 -9.76 -13.24 -19.83
N LEU A 56 -9.51 -14.18 -20.75
CA LEU A 56 -9.73 -15.61 -20.50
C LEU A 56 -8.71 -16.20 -19.50
N ARG A 57 -7.66 -15.47 -19.12
CA ARG A 57 -6.52 -16.01 -18.35
C ARG A 57 -6.55 -15.76 -16.83
N LYS A 58 -7.41 -14.91 -16.26
CA LYS A 58 -7.58 -14.86 -14.78
C LYS A 58 -8.80 -14.06 -14.29
N ASN A 59 -9.35 -14.52 -13.17
CA ASN A 59 -10.61 -14.06 -12.57
C ASN A 59 -10.43 -12.89 -11.57
N ASN A 60 -9.80 -11.78 -11.99
CA ASN A 60 -9.60 -10.60 -11.13
C ASN A 60 -10.44 -9.42 -11.60
N PHE A 61 -11.32 -8.92 -10.73
CA PHE A 61 -12.21 -7.78 -10.96
C PHE A 61 -11.48 -6.50 -11.43
N ASP A 62 -10.27 -6.25 -10.91
CA ASP A 62 -9.47 -5.07 -11.26
C ASP A 62 -9.03 -5.04 -12.73
N PHE A 63 -8.86 -6.20 -13.36
CA PHE A 63 -8.43 -6.29 -14.76
C PHE A 63 -9.47 -5.68 -15.72
N TRP A 64 -10.76 -5.90 -15.45
CA TRP A 64 -11.85 -5.40 -16.29
C TRP A 64 -12.00 -3.88 -16.27
N ILE A 65 -11.63 -3.23 -15.16
CA ILE A 65 -11.62 -1.76 -15.05
C ILE A 65 -10.55 -1.16 -15.97
N TYR A 66 -9.34 -1.73 -15.99
CA TYR A 66 -8.28 -1.26 -16.88
C TYR A 66 -8.63 -1.45 -18.35
N VAL A 67 -9.25 -2.57 -18.71
CA VAL A 67 -9.74 -2.83 -20.07
C VAL A 67 -10.77 -1.78 -20.50
N LEU A 68 -11.72 -1.45 -19.63
CA LEU A 68 -12.75 -0.44 -19.92
C LEU A 68 -12.13 0.95 -20.14
N ILE A 69 -11.17 1.35 -19.30
CA ILE A 69 -10.47 2.65 -19.42
C ILE A 69 -9.71 2.74 -20.75
N ILE A 70 -9.04 1.65 -21.17
CA ILE A 70 -8.31 1.61 -22.45
C ILE A 70 -9.27 1.75 -23.63
N LEU A 71 -10.40 1.04 -23.63
CA LEU A 71 -11.40 1.12 -24.70
C LEU A 71 -12.01 2.52 -24.82
N ILE A 72 -12.33 3.16 -23.69
CA ILE A 72 -12.84 4.54 -23.67
C ILE A 72 -11.79 5.51 -24.24
N SER A 73 -10.52 5.33 -23.85
CA SER A 73 -9.41 6.18 -24.32
C SER A 73 -9.21 6.07 -25.84
N ILE A 74 -9.25 4.85 -26.39
CA ILE A 74 -9.17 4.62 -27.84
C ILE A 74 -10.35 5.28 -28.57
N GLY A 75 -11.56 5.15 -28.03
CA GLY A 75 -12.76 5.79 -28.58
C GLY A 75 -12.64 7.31 -28.63
N LEU A 76 -12.17 7.93 -27.54
CA LEU A 76 -11.94 9.38 -27.46
C LEU A 76 -10.89 9.86 -28.46
N ILE A 77 -9.79 9.12 -28.63
CA ILE A 77 -8.74 9.45 -29.61
C ILE A 77 -9.29 9.38 -31.04
N SER A 78 -10.13 8.40 -31.35
CA SER A 78 -10.78 8.27 -32.67
C SER A 78 -11.73 9.44 -32.97
N ILE A 79 -12.53 9.85 -31.98
CA ILE A 79 -13.42 11.01 -32.11
C ILE A 79 -12.61 12.29 -32.31
N LEU A 80 -11.58 12.51 -31.49
CA LEU A 80 -10.72 13.69 -31.56
C LEU A 80 -10.01 13.78 -32.91
N THR A 81 -9.45 12.68 -33.41
CA THR A 81 -8.79 12.64 -34.73
C THR A 81 -9.76 12.93 -35.88
N THR A 82 -11.01 12.46 -35.78
CA THR A 82 -12.05 12.77 -36.78
C THR A 82 -12.42 14.25 -36.79
N ILE A 83 -12.56 14.87 -35.61
CA ILE A 83 -12.81 16.31 -35.46
C ILE A 83 -11.66 17.12 -36.06
N LEU A 84 -10.41 16.76 -35.76
CA LEU A 84 -9.22 17.43 -36.29
C LEU A 84 -9.13 17.35 -37.81
N LEU A 85 -9.49 16.20 -38.42
CA LEU A 85 -9.55 16.04 -39.87
C LEU A 85 -10.66 16.90 -40.51
N TRP A 86 -11.81 17.03 -39.83
CA TRP A 86 -12.90 17.89 -40.30
C TRP A 86 -12.52 19.37 -40.23
N ILE A 87 -11.87 19.80 -39.15
CA ILE A 87 -11.29 21.14 -39.01
C ILE A 87 -10.24 21.39 -40.10
N LYS A 88 -9.32 20.45 -40.33
CA LYS A 88 -8.31 20.58 -41.41
C LYS A 88 -8.97 20.82 -42.77
N ARG A 89 -10.02 20.08 -43.10
CA ARG A 89 -10.75 20.21 -44.37
C ARG A 89 -11.49 21.55 -44.50
N LEU A 90 -12.03 22.08 -43.40
CA LEU A 90 -12.62 23.43 -43.38
C LEU A 90 -11.57 24.53 -43.59
N VAL A 91 -10.39 24.34 -43.00
CA VAL A 91 -9.26 25.29 -43.02
C VAL A 91 -8.51 25.31 -44.35
N GLU A 92 -8.50 24.22 -45.13
CA GLU A 92 -7.86 24.13 -46.46
C GLU A 92 -8.48 25.06 -47.52
N THR A 93 -9.61 25.69 -47.24
CA THR A 93 -10.09 26.81 -48.06
C THR A 93 -9.28 28.07 -47.71
N LYS A 94 -8.51 28.62 -48.66
CA LYS A 94 -7.59 29.77 -48.45
C LYS A 94 -8.22 30.97 -47.71
N LYS A 95 -9.55 31.15 -47.80
CA LYS A 95 -10.28 32.22 -47.10
C LYS A 95 -10.44 31.99 -45.58
N LEU A 96 -10.54 30.76 -45.11
CA LEU A 96 -10.72 30.44 -43.69
C LEU A 96 -9.40 30.21 -42.95
N GLN A 97 -8.31 29.94 -43.66
CA GLN A 97 -7.01 29.64 -43.03
C GLN A 97 -6.45 30.79 -42.20
N LEU A 98 -6.59 32.04 -42.67
CA LEU A 98 -6.15 33.22 -41.93
C LEU A 98 -6.98 33.39 -40.63
N VAL A 99 -8.30 33.27 -40.73
CA VAL A 99 -9.23 33.40 -39.58
C VAL A 99 -8.95 32.32 -38.55
N PHE A 100 -8.70 31.09 -38.99
CA PHE A 100 -8.36 29.97 -38.12
C PHE A 100 -7.02 30.17 -37.40
N ASN A 101 -5.98 30.63 -38.11
CA ASN A 101 -4.67 30.89 -37.49
C ASN A 101 -4.76 32.00 -36.42
N ILE A 102 -5.51 33.08 -36.69
CA ILE A 102 -5.75 34.15 -35.72
C ILE A 102 -6.49 33.61 -34.50
N PHE A 103 -7.55 32.83 -34.72
CA PHE A 103 -8.32 32.21 -33.64
C PHE A 103 -7.48 31.28 -32.76
N VAL A 104 -6.71 30.36 -33.36
CA VAL A 104 -5.83 29.44 -32.63
C VAL A 104 -4.78 30.20 -31.83
N THR A 105 -4.20 31.26 -32.38
CA THR A 105 -3.21 32.07 -31.66
C THR A 105 -3.83 32.72 -30.42
N ILE A 106 -5.01 33.35 -30.57
CA ILE A 106 -5.75 33.96 -29.45
C ILE A 106 -6.10 32.91 -28.39
N PHE A 107 -6.57 31.73 -28.83
CA PHE A 107 -6.94 30.63 -27.95
C PHE A 107 -5.75 30.09 -27.16
N MET A 108 -4.59 29.89 -27.79
CA MET A 108 -3.37 29.43 -27.13
C MET A 108 -2.86 30.44 -26.08
N VAL A 109 -2.95 31.75 -26.38
CA VAL A 109 -2.61 32.81 -25.43
C VAL A 109 -3.57 32.80 -24.23
N ALA A 110 -4.88 32.67 -24.48
CA ALA A 110 -5.88 32.61 -23.41
C ALA A 110 -5.71 31.37 -22.51
N ILE A 111 -5.45 30.19 -23.08
CA ILE A 111 -5.15 28.98 -22.31
C ILE A 111 -3.90 29.17 -21.46
N SER A 112 -2.84 29.73 -22.05
CA SER A 112 -1.58 29.98 -21.32
C SER A 112 -1.79 30.93 -20.13
N PHE A 113 -2.62 31.96 -20.30
CA PHE A 113 -3.00 32.88 -19.24
C PHE A 113 -3.85 32.22 -18.14
N LEU A 114 -4.84 31.42 -18.51
CA LEU A 114 -5.66 30.66 -17.55
C LEU A 114 -4.82 29.64 -16.76
N PHE A 115 -3.88 28.97 -17.43
CA PHE A 115 -2.98 28.02 -16.78
C PHE A 115 -2.01 28.74 -15.82
N TYR A 116 -1.52 29.90 -16.21
CA TYR A 116 -0.73 30.78 -15.33
C TYR A 116 -1.53 31.20 -14.09
N GLN A 117 -2.77 31.70 -14.29
CA GLN A 117 -3.64 32.14 -13.20
C GLN A 117 -3.99 30.99 -12.23
N SER A 118 -4.33 29.81 -12.76
CA SER A 118 -4.61 28.59 -11.99
C SER A 118 -3.40 28.17 -11.14
N ASN A 119 -2.19 28.19 -11.72
CA ASN A 119 -0.97 27.84 -11.00
C ASN A 119 -0.62 28.84 -9.90
N THR A 120 -0.84 30.15 -10.10
CA THR A 120 -0.63 31.16 -9.06
C THR A 120 -1.66 31.07 -7.94
N PHE A 121 -2.93 30.80 -8.25
CA PHE A 121 -4.00 30.68 -7.27
C PHE A 121 -3.83 29.43 -6.39
N ASN A 122 -3.49 28.29 -7.01
CA ASN A 122 -3.21 27.05 -6.28
C ASN A 122 -2.00 27.21 -5.34
N LYS A 123 -0.92 27.88 -5.78
CA LYS A 123 0.20 28.19 -4.88
C LYS A 123 -0.22 29.05 -3.69
N GLY A 124 -1.01 30.10 -3.90
CA GLY A 124 -1.46 30.99 -2.82
C GLY A 124 -2.34 30.31 -1.76
N ILE A 125 -3.26 29.44 -2.16
CA ILE A 125 -4.13 28.70 -1.23
C ILE A 125 -3.34 27.66 -0.43
N ILE A 126 -2.44 26.93 -1.09
CA ILE A 126 -1.62 25.91 -0.45
C ILE A 126 -0.66 26.56 0.56
N ASP A 127 -0.03 27.67 0.21
CA ASP A 127 0.92 28.36 1.09
C ASP A 127 0.23 28.98 2.33
N TYR A 128 -1.01 29.47 2.17
CA TYR A 128 -1.80 30.00 3.28
C TYR A 128 -2.28 28.91 4.25
N SER A 129 -2.70 27.77 3.72
CA SER A 129 -3.16 26.63 4.53
C SER A 129 -1.99 25.94 5.25
N ILE A 130 -0.84 25.78 4.60
CA ILE A 130 0.39 25.25 5.22
C ILE A 130 0.87 26.15 6.37
N LYS A 131 0.88 27.48 6.19
CA LYS A 131 1.26 28.40 7.28
C LYS A 131 0.40 28.27 8.52
N ARG A 132 -0.92 28.08 8.37
CA ARG A 132 -1.81 27.89 9.52
C ARG A 132 -1.56 26.56 10.24
N VAL A 133 -1.29 25.49 9.48
CA VAL A 133 -0.95 24.18 10.03
C VAL A 133 0.39 24.24 10.75
N GLN A 134 1.43 24.83 10.16
CA GLN A 134 2.74 25.01 10.80
C GLN A 134 2.66 25.82 12.09
N VAL A 135 1.87 26.92 12.11
CA VAL A 135 1.68 27.71 13.33
C VAL A 135 0.99 26.92 14.45
N LEU A 136 0.08 26.01 14.10
CA LEU A 136 -0.57 25.12 15.06
C LEU A 136 0.40 24.02 15.53
N GLU A 137 1.19 23.45 14.62
CA GLU A 137 2.23 22.48 14.93
C GLU A 137 3.27 23.08 15.89
N ASP A 138 3.77 24.28 15.62
CA ASP A 138 4.73 24.99 16.48
C ASP A 138 4.16 25.30 17.86
N LYS A 139 2.90 25.73 17.94
CA LYS A 139 2.21 25.98 19.23
C LYS A 139 1.96 24.71 20.04
N LEU A 140 1.84 23.56 19.37
CA LEU A 140 1.66 22.24 19.99
C LEU A 140 2.99 21.51 20.23
N GLY A 141 4.13 22.21 20.09
CA GLY A 141 5.45 21.69 20.41
C GLY A 141 6.22 21.07 19.23
N GLY A 142 5.81 21.37 18.00
CA GLY A 142 6.43 20.91 16.75
C GLY A 142 6.10 19.46 16.40
N GLU A 143 6.50 19.01 15.19
CA GLU A 143 6.23 17.65 14.69
C GLU A 143 6.72 16.55 15.67
N LYS A 144 7.79 16.82 16.43
CA LYS A 144 8.36 15.91 17.44
C LYS A 144 7.43 15.62 18.61
N ASN A 145 6.56 16.56 19.00
CA ASN A 145 5.64 16.36 20.14
C ASN A 145 4.23 15.92 19.70
N LEU A 146 3.95 15.92 18.39
CA LEU A 146 2.67 15.50 17.81
C LEU A 146 2.64 14.03 17.38
N LYS A 147 3.78 13.35 17.35
CA LYS A 147 3.87 11.92 17.02
C LYS A 147 4.68 11.20 18.09
N CYS A 148 4.01 10.41 18.94
CA CYS A 148 4.65 9.23 19.52
C CYS A 148 5.10 8.33 18.36
N ASN A 149 6.35 8.48 17.94
CA ASN A 149 6.86 7.81 16.75
C ASN A 149 7.21 6.36 17.12
N GLN A 150 6.41 5.41 16.63
CA GLN A 150 6.65 3.97 16.81
C GLN A 150 8.07 3.57 16.36
N SER A 151 8.66 4.30 15.41
CA SER A 151 10.05 4.12 14.99
C SER A 151 11.07 4.44 16.09
N GLU A 152 10.83 5.46 16.92
CA GLU A 152 11.70 5.79 18.05
C GLU A 152 11.57 4.75 19.16
N THR A 153 10.35 4.33 19.46
CA THR A 153 10.10 3.22 20.41
C THR A 153 10.77 1.94 19.95
N PHE A 154 10.66 1.60 18.66
CA PHE A 154 11.35 0.45 18.07
C PHE A 154 12.86 0.53 18.29
N LYS A 155 13.50 1.66 17.92
CA LYS A 155 14.95 1.84 18.06
C LYS A 155 15.43 1.73 19.50
N LYS A 156 14.60 2.17 20.46
CA LYS A 156 14.94 2.12 21.89
C LYS A 156 14.80 0.72 22.48
N ILE A 157 13.77 -0.03 22.07
CA ILE A 157 13.41 -1.32 22.69
C ILE A 157 14.03 -2.51 21.95
N SER A 158 14.32 -2.42 20.66
CA SER A 158 14.73 -3.57 19.85
C SER A 158 15.97 -4.30 20.37
N HIS A 159 16.92 -3.59 20.99
CA HIS A 159 18.13 -4.19 21.56
C HIS A 159 17.94 -4.74 22.98
N SER A 160 16.79 -4.48 23.61
CA SER A 160 16.40 -5.00 24.92
C SER A 160 15.61 -6.30 24.83
N VAL A 161 15.29 -6.76 23.61
CA VAL A 161 14.58 -8.00 23.35
C VAL A 161 15.57 -9.03 22.82
N VAL A 162 15.58 -10.21 23.44
CA VAL A 162 16.48 -11.30 23.11
C VAL A 162 15.70 -12.51 22.65
N ARG A 163 16.33 -13.37 21.85
CA ARG A 163 15.75 -14.68 21.50
C ARG A 163 16.23 -15.72 22.51
N ILE A 164 15.36 -16.63 22.92
CA ILE A 164 15.70 -17.71 23.85
C ILE A 164 15.44 -19.03 23.14
N VAL A 165 16.43 -19.91 23.17
CA VAL A 165 16.40 -21.25 22.58
C VAL A 165 16.50 -22.27 23.71
N GLY A 166 15.38 -22.90 24.05
CA GLY A 166 15.27 -23.92 25.10
C GLY A 166 15.15 -25.33 24.53
N GLY A 167 15.95 -25.65 23.52
CA GLY A 167 15.98 -26.97 22.89
C GLY A 167 14.84 -27.14 21.89
N VAL A 168 13.73 -27.74 22.32
CA VAL A 168 12.54 -27.97 21.47
C VAL A 168 11.58 -26.78 21.43
N ALA A 169 11.74 -25.83 22.35
CA ALA A 169 10.99 -24.59 22.40
C ALA A 169 11.91 -23.39 22.08
N GLU A 170 11.36 -22.41 21.38
CA GLU A 170 12.01 -21.11 21.17
C GLU A 170 11.03 -19.99 21.51
N GLY A 171 11.56 -18.88 22.02
CA GLY A 171 10.76 -17.75 22.46
C GLY A 171 11.54 -16.45 22.52
N SER A 172 10.93 -15.47 23.17
CA SER A 172 11.51 -14.13 23.36
C SER A 172 11.72 -13.86 24.84
N GLY A 173 12.76 -13.10 25.17
CA GLY A 173 13.01 -12.58 26.51
C GLY A 173 13.16 -11.07 26.48
N PHE A 174 12.87 -10.43 27.62
CA PHE A 174 12.98 -8.99 27.79
C PHE A 174 13.97 -8.66 28.89
N VAL A 175 14.95 -7.80 28.59
CA VAL A 175 15.94 -7.32 29.56
C VAL A 175 15.29 -6.30 30.49
N VAL A 176 15.16 -6.61 31.77
CA VAL A 176 14.46 -5.77 32.76
C VAL A 176 15.39 -4.88 33.59
N ASN A 177 16.71 -5.08 33.48
CA ASN A 177 17.71 -4.18 34.07
C ASN A 177 19.05 -4.22 33.32
N ASP A 178 19.87 -3.19 33.53
CA ASP A 178 21.16 -3.05 32.84
C ASP A 178 22.21 -4.07 33.29
N ASN A 179 21.91 -4.81 34.36
CA ASN A 179 22.75 -5.89 34.88
C ASN A 179 22.50 -7.22 34.16
N GLY A 180 21.67 -7.27 33.10
CA GLY A 180 21.48 -8.48 32.30
C GLY A 180 20.49 -9.48 32.91
N TYR A 181 19.48 -9.00 33.63
CA TYR A 181 18.34 -9.83 34.05
C TYR A 181 17.30 -9.84 32.95
N ILE A 182 16.85 -11.04 32.59
CA ILE A 182 15.92 -11.28 31.49
C ILE A 182 14.69 -11.99 32.03
N VAL A 183 13.51 -11.51 31.67
CA VAL A 183 12.24 -12.18 31.95
C VAL A 183 11.75 -12.89 30.69
N THR A 184 11.29 -14.12 30.84
CA THR A 184 10.70 -14.96 29.79
C THR A 184 9.60 -15.85 30.36
N ASN A 185 8.96 -16.63 29.49
CA ASN A 185 8.05 -17.68 29.90
C ASN A 185 8.78 -18.94 30.38
N PHE A 186 8.21 -19.64 31.36
CA PHE A 186 8.79 -20.87 31.89
C PHE A 186 8.80 -21.98 30.84
N HIS A 187 7.71 -22.15 30.08
CA HIS A 187 7.61 -23.19 29.05
C HIS A 187 8.70 -23.06 27.96
N VAL A 188 9.26 -21.87 27.75
CA VAL A 188 10.34 -21.63 26.77
C VAL A 188 11.64 -22.31 27.19
N ILE A 189 11.88 -22.46 28.49
CA ILE A 189 13.11 -23.04 29.04
C ILE A 189 12.90 -24.40 29.72
N GLU A 190 11.65 -24.87 29.83
CA GLU A 190 11.29 -26.05 30.61
C GLU A 190 12.01 -27.32 30.16
N THR A 191 12.20 -27.47 28.85
CA THR A 191 12.69 -28.71 28.24
C THR A 191 14.21 -28.82 28.17
N GLU A 192 14.94 -27.73 28.39
CA GLU A 192 16.38 -27.67 28.18
C GLU A 192 17.09 -26.98 29.35
N PRO A 193 17.79 -27.76 30.20
CA PRO A 193 18.58 -27.21 31.30
C PRO A 193 19.66 -26.23 30.85
N ALA A 194 20.18 -26.37 29.62
CA ALA A 194 21.19 -25.50 29.03
C ALA A 194 20.60 -24.58 27.94
N SER A 195 19.49 -23.91 28.26
CA SER A 195 18.89 -22.91 27.35
C SER A 195 19.92 -21.86 26.90
N LYS A 196 19.73 -21.29 25.70
CA LYS A 196 20.64 -20.28 25.14
C LYS A 196 19.90 -18.97 24.92
N VAL A 197 20.51 -17.88 25.37
CA VAL A 197 20.09 -16.53 25.01
C VAL A 197 20.87 -16.12 23.77
N VAL A 198 20.16 -15.71 22.72
CA VAL A 198 20.74 -15.16 21.48
C VAL A 198 20.44 -13.66 21.45
N PHE A 199 21.50 -12.86 21.42
CA PHE A 199 21.42 -11.40 21.43
C PHE A 199 21.25 -10.83 20.01
N PHE A 200 20.96 -9.53 19.92
CA PHE A 200 20.75 -8.83 18.64
C PHE A 200 21.98 -8.87 17.69
N ASP A 201 23.18 -9.03 18.24
CA ASP A 201 24.45 -9.16 17.50
C ASP A 201 24.78 -10.61 17.13
N SER A 202 23.80 -11.52 17.26
CA SER A 202 23.94 -12.97 17.06
C SER A 202 24.90 -13.69 18.02
N THR A 203 25.44 -12.99 19.03
CA THR A 203 26.20 -13.66 20.08
C THR A 203 25.27 -14.47 20.97
N MET A 204 25.79 -15.55 21.55
CA MET A 204 25.03 -16.48 22.37
C MET A 204 25.66 -16.67 23.73
N GLU A 205 24.83 -16.83 24.75
CA GLU A 205 25.24 -17.08 26.13
C GLU A 205 24.30 -18.09 26.78
N VAL A 206 24.84 -18.98 27.62
CA VAL A 206 24.04 -19.85 28.49
C VAL A 206 23.75 -19.04 29.76
N PRO A 207 22.50 -18.69 30.05
CA PRO A 207 22.15 -17.91 31.22
C PRO A 207 22.12 -18.78 32.48
N GLU A 208 22.31 -18.16 33.63
CA GLU A 208 21.92 -18.76 34.91
C GLU A 208 20.41 -18.59 35.13
N ILE A 209 19.73 -19.66 35.52
CA ILE A 209 18.31 -19.63 35.86
C ILE A 209 18.19 -19.23 37.34
N LEU A 210 17.73 -18.00 37.61
CA LEU A 210 17.63 -17.49 38.97
C LEU A 210 16.30 -17.86 39.64
N TYR A 211 15.22 -17.88 38.87
CA TYR A 211 13.88 -18.14 39.40
C TYR A 211 12.96 -18.69 38.31
N THR A 212 12.09 -19.62 38.68
CA THR A 212 11.03 -20.14 37.82
C THR A 212 9.72 -20.27 38.61
N ASN A 213 8.61 -20.01 37.94
CA ASN A 213 7.27 -20.26 38.45
C ASN A 213 6.43 -20.89 37.34
N ARG A 214 6.18 -22.20 37.46
CA ARG A 214 5.37 -22.98 36.51
C ARG A 214 3.93 -22.49 36.44
N ASN A 215 3.31 -22.15 37.58
CA ASN A 215 1.90 -21.75 37.64
C ASN A 215 1.65 -20.40 36.95
N ALA A 216 2.60 -19.46 37.07
CA ALA A 216 2.55 -18.16 36.41
C ALA A 216 3.16 -18.16 35.00
N ASP A 217 3.72 -19.30 34.57
CA ASP A 217 4.51 -19.44 33.35
C ASP A 217 5.60 -18.36 33.18
N LEU A 218 6.42 -18.17 34.23
CA LEU A 218 7.47 -17.15 34.28
C LEU A 218 8.83 -17.73 34.67
N ALA A 219 9.89 -17.19 34.06
CA ALA A 219 11.27 -17.45 34.43
C ALA A 219 12.11 -16.18 34.40
N ILE A 220 13.07 -16.09 35.32
CA ILE A 220 14.08 -15.03 35.40
C ILE A 220 15.44 -15.66 35.13
N LEU A 221 16.10 -15.13 34.11
CA LEU A 221 17.41 -15.55 33.63
C LEU A 221 18.44 -14.45 33.88
N LYS A 222 19.68 -14.84 34.11
CA LYS A 222 20.81 -13.92 34.29
C LYS A 222 21.90 -14.20 33.26
N VAL A 223 22.32 -13.15 32.57
CA VAL A 223 23.50 -13.15 31.70
C VAL A 223 24.57 -12.20 32.24
N MET A 224 25.81 -12.41 31.87
CA MET A 224 26.96 -11.58 32.24
C MET A 224 27.02 -10.28 31.43
N LYS A 225 26.46 -10.28 30.22
CA LYS A 225 26.43 -9.13 29.33
C LYS A 225 25.53 -8.01 29.88
N LYS A 226 26.03 -6.77 29.87
CA LYS A 226 25.21 -5.57 30.11
C LYS A 226 24.41 -5.24 28.85
N LEU A 227 23.12 -5.04 29.00
CA LEU A 227 22.18 -4.84 27.91
C LEU A 227 21.24 -3.69 28.25
N PRO A 228 20.75 -2.91 27.26
CA PRO A 228 19.77 -1.87 27.53
C PRO A 228 18.51 -2.46 28.16
N ALA A 229 18.08 -1.95 29.30
CA ALA A 229 16.86 -2.38 29.95
C ALA A 229 15.59 -1.72 29.38
N ILE A 230 14.50 -2.48 29.34
CA ILE A 230 13.17 -1.89 29.24
C ILE A 230 12.70 -1.40 30.62
N ASN A 231 12.07 -0.22 30.62
CA ASN A 231 11.31 0.22 31.78
C ASN A 231 10.00 -0.57 31.84
N TRP A 232 9.63 -0.97 33.04
CA TRP A 232 8.38 -1.65 33.35
C TRP A 232 7.59 -0.78 34.31
N THR A 233 6.28 -0.89 34.27
CA THR A 233 5.36 -0.03 35.01
C THR A 233 4.19 -0.83 35.56
N ASN A 234 3.41 -0.21 36.44
CA ASN A 234 2.22 -0.82 37.00
C ASN A 234 1.19 -1.07 35.89
N SER A 235 0.87 -2.35 35.66
CA SER A 235 -0.10 -2.75 34.64
C SER A 235 -1.51 -2.20 34.88
N ASN A 236 -1.84 -1.77 36.10
CA ASN A 236 -3.13 -1.14 36.42
C ASN A 236 -3.33 0.19 35.68
N ILE A 237 -2.26 0.85 35.24
CA ILE A 237 -2.32 2.15 34.54
C ILE A 237 -2.82 2.01 33.09
N ALA A 238 -2.55 0.89 32.43
CA ALA A 238 -3.02 0.66 31.06
C ALA A 238 -4.56 0.62 30.99
N ASN A 239 -5.17 0.98 29.88
CA ASN A 239 -6.61 0.83 29.67
C ASN A 239 -6.90 -0.13 28.53
N THR A 240 -8.07 -0.75 28.56
CA THR A 240 -8.57 -1.44 27.37
C THR A 240 -8.64 -0.43 26.23
N THR A 241 -8.29 -0.84 25.01
CA THR A 241 -8.15 -0.02 23.80
C THR A 241 -6.89 0.82 23.69
N ASP A 242 -5.96 0.76 24.66
CA ASP A 242 -4.65 1.38 24.49
C ASP A 242 -3.88 0.73 23.34
N ASP A 243 -3.19 1.54 22.53
CA ASP A 243 -2.24 1.08 21.53
C ASP A 243 -1.08 0.32 22.20
N VAL A 244 -0.78 -0.87 21.71
CA VAL A 244 0.35 -1.69 22.18
C VAL A 244 1.27 -2.07 21.03
N LEU A 245 2.56 -2.14 21.31
CA LEU A 245 3.56 -2.71 20.43
C LEU A 245 4.01 -4.04 21.03
N LEU A 246 3.90 -5.11 20.25
CA LEU A 246 4.37 -6.43 20.60
C LEU A 246 5.73 -6.64 19.94
N PHE A 247 6.72 -6.98 20.74
CA PHE A 247 8.06 -7.31 20.27
C PHE A 247 8.33 -8.79 20.51
N GLY A 248 8.94 -9.47 19.54
CA GLY A 248 9.39 -10.84 19.75
C GLY A 248 9.94 -11.52 18.51
N TYR A 249 10.28 -12.78 18.66
CA TYR A 249 10.80 -13.68 17.64
C TYR A 249 9.80 -14.83 17.42
N PRO A 250 8.74 -14.62 16.60
CA PRO A 250 7.59 -15.54 16.52
C PRO A 250 7.84 -16.87 15.78
N PHE A 251 9.05 -17.12 15.25
CA PHE A 251 9.42 -18.38 14.57
C PHE A 251 10.89 -18.68 14.76
N GLY A 252 11.23 -19.16 15.95
CA GLY A 252 12.56 -19.63 16.27
C GLY A 252 13.16 -20.59 15.22
N GLY A 253 14.47 -20.49 14.98
CA GLY A 253 15.21 -21.34 14.03
C GLY A 253 15.44 -20.76 12.62
N ASP A 254 14.40 -20.29 11.91
CA ASP A 254 14.49 -20.01 10.45
C ASP A 254 14.62 -18.52 10.06
N LEU A 255 14.46 -17.61 11.01
CA LEU A 255 14.55 -16.17 10.78
C LEU A 255 15.78 -15.58 11.47
N TYR A 256 16.83 -15.34 10.70
CA TYR A 256 17.95 -14.50 11.10
C TYR A 256 17.59 -13.03 10.87
N GLY A 257 17.69 -12.18 11.89
CA GLY A 257 17.45 -10.74 11.70
C GLY A 257 16.96 -10.01 12.94
N SER A 258 16.38 -8.84 12.69
CA SER A 258 15.83 -7.96 13.72
C SER A 258 14.57 -8.55 14.37
N VAL A 259 14.30 -8.11 15.60
CA VAL A 259 13.06 -8.43 16.32
C VAL A 259 11.82 -8.07 15.50
N THR A 260 10.83 -8.96 15.48
CA THR A 260 9.54 -8.71 14.85
C THR A 260 8.72 -7.78 15.74
N VAL A 261 8.10 -6.77 15.12
CA VAL A 261 7.23 -5.83 15.83
C VAL A 261 5.85 -5.76 15.19
N SER A 262 4.84 -5.99 16.01
CA SER A 262 3.43 -5.94 15.62
C SER A 262 2.73 -4.84 16.43
N LYS A 263 1.83 -4.10 15.79
CA LYS A 263 0.96 -3.13 16.46
C LYS A 263 -0.39 -3.76 16.74
N GLY A 264 -0.95 -3.51 17.91
CA GLY A 264 -2.29 -3.94 18.29
C GLY A 264 -2.94 -3.00 19.30
N LEU A 265 -4.05 -3.45 19.86
CA LEU A 265 -4.79 -2.79 20.93
C LEU A 265 -4.88 -3.73 22.13
N LEU A 266 -4.81 -3.18 23.34
CA LEU A 266 -5.05 -3.97 24.55
C LEU A 266 -6.54 -4.32 24.66
N SER A 267 -6.91 -5.55 24.29
CA SER A 267 -8.32 -5.94 24.21
C SER A 267 -9.01 -6.10 25.58
N ALA A 268 -8.33 -6.69 26.57
CA ALA A 268 -8.94 -6.98 27.86
C ALA A 268 -7.89 -7.10 28.97
N LYS A 269 -8.33 -6.86 30.21
CA LYS A 269 -7.59 -7.17 31.43
C LYS A 269 -8.32 -8.25 32.22
N ARG A 270 -7.63 -9.33 32.55
CA ARG A 270 -8.18 -10.46 33.31
C ARG A 270 -7.34 -10.66 34.58
N LYS A 271 -8.01 -10.96 35.70
CA LYS A 271 -7.35 -11.36 36.93
C LYS A 271 -7.50 -12.87 37.08
N ILE A 272 -6.41 -13.54 37.41
CA ILE A 272 -6.47 -14.93 37.86
C ILE A 272 -6.99 -14.86 39.30
N ILE A 273 -8.13 -15.49 39.56
CA ILE A 273 -8.60 -15.71 40.93
C ILE A 273 -7.92 -17.00 41.36
N ASP A 274 -6.93 -16.88 42.24
CA ASP A 274 -6.34 -18.05 42.88
C ASP A 274 -7.40 -18.69 43.78
N GLN A 275 -7.81 -19.92 43.46
CA GLN A 275 -8.81 -20.64 44.23
C GLN A 275 -8.20 -21.43 45.41
N GLY A 276 -6.89 -21.32 45.67
CA GLY A 276 -6.27 -21.89 46.86
C GLY A 276 -6.50 -23.40 47.00
N LEU A 277 -6.16 -24.15 45.95
CA LEU A 277 -6.09 -25.62 45.99
C LEU A 277 -4.65 -26.08 46.23
#